data_AF-A0A7W1PR41-F1
#
_entry.id   AF-A0A7W1PR41-F1
#
_cell.length_a   1.000
_cell.length_b   1.000
_cell.length_c   1.000
_cell.angle_alpha   90.00
_cell.angle_beta   90.00
_cell.angle_gamma   90.00
#
_symmetry.space_group_name_H-M   'P 1'
#
loop_
_entity.id
_entity.type
_entity.pdbx_description
1 polymer ?
#
loop_
_entity_poly.entity_id
_entity_poly.type
_entity_poly.pdbx_seq_one_letter_code
_entity_poly.pdbx_strand_id
1 'polypeptide(L)' 'MPASPCSICDQVAGRVTAPGGPIHDDGFWLVSHHTGSHTDPGELIVQARRHCESLGELTE' A
#
# COMPACT_ATOMS: atom_id res chain seq x y z
N MET A 1 18.29 -10.30 12.15
CA MET A 1 17.89 -8.89 12.31
C MET A 1 16.39 -8.87 12.48
N PRO A 2 15.78 -8.11 13.41
CA PRO A 2 14.33 -8.02 13.40
C PRO A 2 13.93 -7.41 12.05
N ALA A 3 12.99 -8.05 11.35
CA ALA A 3 12.45 -7.52 10.10
C ALA A 3 11.97 -6.11 10.38
N SER A 4 12.57 -5.11 9.73
CA SER A 4 12.09 -3.73 9.81
C SER A 4 10.59 -3.72 9.53
N PRO A 5 9.76 -2.99 10.31
CA PRO A 5 8.33 -2.92 10.02
C PRO A 5 8.11 -2.42 8.59
N CYS A 6 7.39 -3.18 7.77
CA CYS A 6 7.13 -2.86 6.38
C CYS A 6 6.21 -1.63 6.29
N SER A 7 6.69 -0.55 5.67
CA SER A 7 5.94 0.72 5.56
C SER A 7 4.61 0.58 4.81
N ILE A 8 4.57 -0.31 3.81
CA ILE A 8 3.34 -0.62 3.06
C ILE A 8 2.33 -1.33 3.96
N CYS A 9 2.77 -2.24 4.84
CA CYS A 9 1.88 -2.89 5.80
C CYS A 9 1.27 -1.90 6.80
N ASP A 10 2.00 -0.86 7.20
CA ASP A 10 1.46 0.21 8.05
C ASP A 10 0.38 1.03 7.33
N GLN A 11 0.57 1.29 6.04
CA GLN A 11 -0.43 1.98 5.21
C GLN A 11 -1.69 1.13 5.01
N VAL A 12 -1.51 -0.14 4.63
CA VAL A 12 -2.60 -1.10 4.43
C VAL A 12 -3.40 -1.34 5.70
N ALA A 13 -2.74 -1.31 6.87
CA ALA A 13 -3.39 -1.42 8.17
C ALA A 13 -4.04 -0.11 8.65
N GLY A 14 -3.95 0.98 7.88
CA GLY A 14 -4.51 2.28 8.20
C GLY A 14 -3.76 3.04 9.30
N ARG A 15 -2.55 2.60 9.69
CA ARG A 15 -1.69 3.34 10.65
C ARG A 15 -1.09 4.60 10.03
N VAL A 16 -0.93 4.59 8.70
CA VAL A 16 -0.58 5.75 7.88
C VAL A 16 -1.64 5.85 6.79
N THR A 17 -2.30 7.00 6.67
CA THR A 17 -3.36 7.18 5.67
C THR A 17 -2.95 8.25 4.69
N ALA A 18 -3.11 7.95 3.39
CA ALA A 18 -2.91 8.94 2.35
C ALA A 18 -3.95 10.07 2.47
N PRO A 19 -3.60 11.33 2.15
CA PRO A 19 -4.57 12.41 2.02
C PRO A 19 -5.69 12.02 1.05
N GLY A 20 -6.95 12.24 1.44
CA GLY A 20 -8.12 11.86 0.65
C GLY A 20 -8.58 10.41 0.84
N GLY A 21 -7.80 9.58 1.55
CA GLY A 21 -8.19 8.20 1.87
C GLY A 21 -8.06 7.23 0.69
N PRO A 22 -8.64 6.02 0.81
CA PRO A 22 -8.62 5.02 -0.24
C PRO A 22 -9.49 5.45 -1.43
N ILE A 23 -8.97 5.25 -2.63
CA ILE A 23 -9.69 5.44 -3.91
C ILE A 23 -10.41 4.15 -4.30
N HIS A 24 -9.78 3.00 -4.02
CA HIS A 24 -10.35 1.67 -4.24
C HIS A 24 -9.89 0.72 -3.14
N ASP A 25 -10.79 -0.17 -2.74
CA ASP A 25 -10.56 -1.17 -1.71
C ASP A 25 -11.58 -2.31 -1.87
N ASP A 26 -11.11 -3.51 -2.23
CA ASP A 26 -11.95 -4.69 -2.49
C ASP A 26 -11.64 -5.87 -1.56
N GLY A 27 -10.79 -5.65 -0.55
CA GLY A 27 -10.34 -6.69 0.38
C GLY A 27 -9.11 -7.47 -0.08
N PHE A 28 -8.70 -7.38 -1.35
CA PHE A 28 -7.43 -7.92 -1.87
C PHE A 28 -6.44 -6.82 -2.23
N TRP A 29 -6.95 -5.71 -2.75
CA TRP A 29 -6.19 -4.58 -3.23
C TRP A 29 -6.65 -3.31 -2.53
N LEU A 30 -5.67 -2.43 -2.31
CA LEU A 30 -5.86 -1.07 -1.85
C LEU A 30 -5.22 -0.14 -2.89
N VAL A 31 -5.98 0.86 -3.33
CA VAL A 31 -5.47 1.94 -4.17
C VAL A 31 -5.61 3.25 -3.42
N SER A 32 -4.51 3.97 -3.27
CA SER A 32 -4.48 5.27 -2.60
C SER A 32 -3.43 6.18 -3.22
N HIS A 33 -3.43 7.45 -2.82
CA HIS A 33 -2.33 8.34 -3.18
C HIS A 33 -1.03 7.87 -2.53
N HIS A 34 0.05 7.91 -3.29
CA HIS A 34 1.37 7.61 -2.74
C HIS A 34 1.75 8.67 -1.69
N THR A 35 2.30 8.24 -0.54
CA THR A 35 2.62 9.12 0.60
C THR A 35 4.12 9.39 0.76
N GLY A 36 4.95 8.96 -0.19
CA GLY A 36 6.40 9.16 -0.15
C GLY A 36 6.78 10.62 -0.36
N SER A 37 7.98 11.01 0.09
CA SER A 37 8.57 12.24 -0.38
C SER A 37 8.84 12.10 -1.89
N HIS A 38 8.41 13.09 -2.68
CA HIS A 38 8.52 13.14 -4.16
C HIS A 38 7.41 12.41 -4.95
N THR A 39 6.15 12.69 -4.62
CA THR A 39 4.99 12.25 -5.40
C THR A 39 4.55 13.30 -6.42
N ASP A 40 4.25 12.88 -7.64
CA ASP A 40 3.59 13.77 -8.61
C ASP A 40 2.10 13.95 -8.25
N PRO A 41 1.49 15.11 -8.57
CA PRO A 41 0.05 15.30 -8.39
C PRO A 41 -0.76 14.23 -9.13
N GLY A 42 -1.59 13.51 -8.38
CA GLY A 42 -2.41 12.42 -8.92
C GLY A 42 -1.71 11.06 -8.99
N GLU A 43 -0.46 10.94 -8.54
CA GLU A 43 0.22 9.65 -8.43
C GLU A 43 -0.53 8.73 -7.46
N LEU A 44 -0.76 7.49 -7.91
CA LEU A 44 -1.45 6.43 -7.18
C LEU A 44 -0.50 5.26 -6.95
N ILE A 45 -0.70 4.57 -5.83
CA ILE A 45 -0.06 3.30 -5.53
C ILE A 45 -1.12 2.20 -5.43
N VAL A 46 -0.82 1.04 -6.02
CA VAL A 46 -1.61 -0.19 -5.89
C VAL A 46 -0.88 -1.11 -4.92
N GLN A 47 -1.57 -1.53 -3.87
CA GLN A 47 -0.98 -2.27 -2.76
C GLN A 47 -1.81 -3.53 -2.50
N ALA A 48 -1.16 -4.67 -2.35
CA ALA A 48 -1.84 -5.87 -1.88
C ALA A 48 -2.22 -5.72 -0.39
N ARG A 49 -3.40 -6.21 -0.02
CA ARG A 49 -3.87 -6.27 1.37
C ARG A 49 -3.03 -7.24 2.21
N ARG A 50 -2.45 -8.26 1.57
CA ARG A 50 -1.48 -9.18 2.16
C ARG A 50 -0.06 -8.70 1.92
N HIS A 51 0.84 -8.97 2.85
CA HIS A 51 2.27 -8.76 2.64
C HIS A 51 2.80 -9.79 1.64
N CYS A 52 3.40 -9.31 0.57
CA CYS A 52 4.12 -10.09 -0.42
C CYS A 52 5.32 -9.28 -0.92
N GLU A 53 6.43 -9.94 -1.20
CA GLU A 53 7.67 -9.30 -1.66
C GLU A 53 7.88 -9.47 -3.17
N SER A 54 7.25 -10.49 -3.77
CA SER A 54 7.31 -10.78 -5.20
C SER A 54 5.93 -10.94 -5.82
N LEU A 55 5.78 -10.52 -7.08
CA LEU A 55 4.58 -10.74 -7.88
C LEU A 55 4.26 -12.23 -8.05
N GLY A 56 5.27 -13.11 -8.01
CA GLY A 56 5.09 -14.56 -8.11
C GLY A 56 4.38 -15.19 -6.89
N GLU A 57 4.22 -14.44 -5.80
CA GLU A 57 3.46 -14.87 -4.63
C GLU A 57 1.97 -14.56 -4.77
N LEU A 58 1.54 -13.87 -5.84
CA LEU A 58 0.13 -13.59 -6.11
C LEU A 58 -0.60 -14.88 -6.51
N THR A 59 -1.82 -15.03 -5.98
CA THR A 59 -2.72 -16.16 -6.26
C THR A 59 -3.88 -15.65 -7.10
N GLU A 60 -4.49 -16.52 -7.88
CA GLU A 60 -5.74 -16.23 -8.60
C GLU A 60 -6.91 -15.93 -7.66
#